data_AF-A0A954HN74-F1
#
_entry.id   AF-A0A954HN74-F1
#
_cell.length_a   1.000
_cell.length_b   1.000
_cell.length_c   1.000
_cell.angle_alpha   90.00
_cell.angle_beta   90.00
_cell.angle_gamma   90.00
#
_symmetry.space_group_name_H-M   'P 1'
#
loop_
_entity.id
_entity.type
_entity.pdbx_description
1 polymer ?
#
loop_
_entity_poly.entity_id
_entity_poly.type
_entity_poly.pdbx_seq_one_letter_code
_entity_poly.pdbx_strand_id
1 'polypeptide(L)'
;FVSTDRKSEVAEVTFTDPTHRVLADARFLVGDQSLSCIKCHTFDKYKATGIQSLDMTTMTRRLRRDWFHRYLLNPSVYRPGTRMPSAWPNNKSVVPTILYGDPAQQIQAIWDYLSDGSKAAIPSGLIAEAIVLKPVDRPVIYRNFIDGLSPRGIAVGYPEKVHLAWDAEQMNVRLIWHGAFLDASMHWVGRGPGFQKPLGDHVMPLVSGQPIAHLASLSDPWPQQTSREAGFQFLGYTLDAAGRPTFRYVGNGFSASDTFLPIPHPERRDTSLQRRLLLTPQTNDATTADASANRSQTDAAWVRIVSGKSIREAGTEWVVDDAIRLQFTTGAPVLRRRENAFELLVPVTIVNGVAEIVYDITW
;
A
#
# COMPACT_ATOMS: atom_id res chain seq x y z
N PHE A 1 -2.41 -11.90 44.19
CA PHE A 1 -2.54 -10.75 43.29
C PHE A 1 -1.32 -9.83 43.36
N VAL A 2 -1.04 -9.17 44.49
CA VAL A 2 0.08 -8.19 44.61
C VAL A 2 1.47 -8.78 44.31
N SER A 3 1.76 -10.02 44.74
CA SER A 3 3.04 -10.69 44.45
C SER A 3 3.24 -11.08 42.98
N THR A 4 2.15 -11.43 42.28
CA THR A 4 2.16 -11.73 40.84
C THR A 4 2.26 -10.45 40.00
N ASP A 5 1.65 -9.36 40.49
CA ASP A 5 1.57 -8.07 39.81
C ASP A 5 2.90 -7.30 39.81
N ARG A 6 3.64 -7.35 40.94
CA ARG A 6 4.91 -6.63 41.19
C ARG A 6 6.15 -7.23 40.50
N LYS A 7 6.00 -8.23 39.62
CA LYS A 7 7.13 -8.73 38.82
C LYS A 7 7.50 -7.74 37.71
N SER A 8 8.79 -7.52 37.48
CA SER A 8 9.42 -6.90 36.30
C SER A 8 10.55 -7.84 35.85
N GLU A 9 11.02 -7.95 34.60
CA GLU A 9 10.83 -7.24 33.34
C GLU A 9 10.51 -8.27 32.23
N VAL A 10 10.11 -7.82 31.05
CA VAL A 10 10.08 -8.67 29.85
C VAL A 10 11.26 -8.26 29.00
N ALA A 11 12.01 -9.26 28.51
CA ALA A 11 13.16 -9.03 27.64
C ALA A 11 12.80 -8.07 26.49
N GLU A 12 13.81 -7.37 26.00
CA GLU A 12 13.66 -6.62 24.76
C GLU A 12 13.33 -7.60 23.63
N VAL A 13 12.35 -7.23 22.82
CA VAL A 13 11.88 -8.04 21.71
C VAL A 13 12.25 -7.29 20.43
N THR A 14 13.01 -7.94 19.58
CA THR A 14 13.44 -7.40 18.29
C THR A 14 12.71 -8.11 17.16
N PHE A 15 12.53 -7.40 16.06
CA PHE A 15 11.93 -7.93 14.84
C PHE A 15 12.95 -7.85 13.71
N THR A 16 13.02 -8.91 12.91
CA THR A 16 13.78 -8.91 11.65
C THR A 16 13.02 -8.18 10.55
N ASP A 17 11.70 -8.23 10.60
CA ASP A 17 10.83 -7.72 9.56
C ASP A 17 10.58 -6.21 9.79
N PRO A 18 10.43 -5.43 8.71
CA PRO A 18 10.04 -4.03 8.79
C PRO A 18 8.78 -3.81 9.65
N THR A 19 8.73 -2.70 10.39
CA THR A 19 7.63 -2.38 11.32
C THR A 19 6.24 -2.53 10.70
N HIS A 20 6.03 -2.04 9.47
CA HIS A 20 4.73 -2.13 8.80
C HIS A 20 4.26 -3.58 8.56
N ARG A 21 5.17 -4.55 8.52
CA ARG A 21 4.88 -5.98 8.40
C ARG A 21 4.51 -6.60 9.73
N VAL A 22 5.28 -6.27 10.77
CA VAL A 22 5.01 -6.67 12.15
C VAL A 22 3.62 -6.19 12.59
N LEU A 23 3.25 -4.95 12.28
CA LEU A 23 1.94 -4.40 12.62
C LEU A 23 0.79 -5.08 11.85
N ALA A 24 1.02 -5.48 10.60
CA ALA A 24 0.03 -6.22 9.81
C ALA A 24 -0.21 -7.63 10.40
N ASP A 25 0.86 -8.32 10.79
CA ASP A 25 0.77 -9.63 11.45
C ASP A 25 0.05 -9.51 12.80
N ALA A 26 0.32 -8.46 13.58
CA ALA A 26 -0.41 -8.17 14.80
C ALA A 26 -1.90 -7.89 14.58
N ARG A 27 -2.24 -7.10 13.56
CA ARG A 27 -3.62 -6.83 13.15
C ARG A 27 -4.34 -8.14 12.79
N PHE A 28 -3.67 -9.02 12.05
CA PHE A 28 -4.20 -10.34 11.72
C PHE A 28 -4.43 -11.20 12.97
N LEU A 29 -3.47 -11.25 13.90
CA LEU A 29 -3.62 -11.95 15.19
C LEU A 29 -4.86 -11.47 15.96
N VAL A 30 -5.12 -10.16 15.99
CA VAL A 30 -6.24 -9.55 16.71
C VAL A 30 -7.61 -9.86 16.05
N GLY A 31 -7.64 -10.01 14.72
CA GLY A 31 -8.85 -10.21 13.92
C GLY A 31 -9.56 -11.56 14.09
N ASP A 32 -10.70 -11.72 13.41
CA ASP A 32 -11.55 -12.92 13.43
C ASP A 32 -10.94 -14.18 12.80
N GLN A 33 -9.87 -14.03 12.01
CA GLN A 33 -9.20 -15.14 11.32
C GLN A 33 -8.04 -15.77 12.10
N SER A 34 -7.75 -15.27 13.30
CA SER A 34 -6.66 -15.75 14.15
C SER A 34 -7.10 -15.83 15.62
N LEU A 35 -6.41 -15.16 16.56
CA LEU A 35 -6.71 -15.22 18.00
C LEU A 35 -8.09 -14.67 18.37
N SER A 36 -8.77 -13.97 17.45
CA SER A 36 -10.16 -13.54 17.61
C SER A 36 -10.41 -12.64 18.82
N CYS A 37 -9.44 -11.79 19.18
CA CYS A 37 -9.55 -10.85 20.30
C CYS A 37 -10.80 -9.96 20.20
N ILE A 38 -11.17 -9.60 18.96
CA ILE A 38 -12.35 -8.80 18.63
C ILE A 38 -13.70 -9.45 18.95
N LYS A 39 -13.75 -10.77 19.24
CA LYS A 39 -14.99 -11.43 19.69
C LYS A 39 -15.41 -10.98 21.09
N CYS A 40 -14.46 -10.52 21.89
CA CYS A 40 -14.70 -10.11 23.27
C CYS A 40 -14.30 -8.67 23.57
N HIS A 41 -13.41 -8.06 22.80
CA HIS A 41 -12.94 -6.70 23.08
C HIS A 41 -13.42 -5.71 22.01
N THR A 42 -13.89 -4.54 22.45
CA THR A 42 -14.18 -3.43 21.54
C THR A 42 -12.87 -2.85 20.98
N PHE A 43 -12.99 -2.09 19.90
CA PHE A 43 -11.85 -1.47 19.23
C PHE A 43 -12.22 -0.05 18.81
N ASP A 44 -11.76 0.95 19.56
CA ASP A 44 -12.16 2.36 19.39
C ASP A 44 -13.70 2.47 19.35
N LYS A 45 -14.28 3.02 18.28
CA LYS A 45 -15.74 3.13 18.09
C LYS A 45 -16.43 1.82 17.68
N TYR A 46 -15.68 0.77 17.35
CA TYR A 46 -16.22 -0.49 16.86
C TYR A 46 -16.58 -1.42 18.03
N LYS A 47 -17.85 -1.85 18.06
CA LYS A 47 -18.32 -2.87 19.00
C LYS A 47 -17.66 -4.21 18.70
N ALA A 48 -17.39 -4.98 19.75
CA ALA A 48 -16.93 -6.35 19.60
C ALA A 48 -18.00 -7.20 18.91
N THR A 49 -17.62 -8.29 18.23
CA THR A 49 -18.58 -9.17 17.55
C THR A 49 -19.35 -10.10 18.50
N GLY A 50 -18.99 -10.11 19.78
CA GLY A 50 -19.67 -10.86 20.84
C GLY A 50 -19.73 -10.09 22.16
N ILE A 51 -18.90 -10.48 23.12
CA ILE A 51 -18.86 -9.85 24.45
C ILE A 51 -18.28 -8.44 24.33
N GLN A 52 -18.84 -7.45 25.03
CA GLN A 52 -18.38 -6.06 25.01
C GLN A 52 -17.42 -5.77 26.18
N SER A 53 -16.21 -6.34 26.13
CA SER A 53 -15.13 -6.07 27.10
C SER A 53 -14.38 -4.78 26.74
N LEU A 54 -13.34 -4.49 27.51
CA LEU A 54 -12.47 -3.31 27.42
C LEU A 54 -11.97 -3.04 26.00
N ASP A 55 -11.94 -1.76 25.62
CA ASP A 55 -11.38 -1.28 24.36
C ASP A 55 -9.87 -1.52 24.26
N MET A 56 -9.46 -2.33 23.28
CA MET A 56 -8.06 -2.69 23.04
C MET A 56 -7.19 -1.49 22.71
N THR A 57 -7.72 -0.46 22.04
CA THR A 57 -6.95 0.73 21.63
C THR A 57 -6.56 1.63 22.81
N THR A 58 -7.07 1.32 24.01
CA THR A 58 -6.72 2.02 25.25
C THR A 58 -5.70 1.25 26.10
N MET A 59 -5.41 -0.01 25.78
CA MET A 59 -4.65 -0.91 26.65
C MET A 59 -3.23 -0.41 26.90
N THR A 60 -2.53 0.07 25.88
CA THR A 60 -1.14 0.56 25.97
C THR A 60 -0.99 1.83 26.82
N ARG A 61 -2.08 2.58 27.03
CA ARG A 61 -2.13 3.74 27.94
C ARG A 61 -2.47 3.37 29.38
N ARG A 62 -3.12 2.22 29.58
CA ARG A 62 -3.68 1.80 30.88
C ARG A 62 -2.85 0.71 31.57
N LEU A 63 -2.10 -0.06 30.80
CA LEU A 63 -1.33 -1.19 31.26
C LEU A 63 0.16 -0.89 31.11
N ARG A 64 0.99 -1.54 31.91
CA ARG A 64 2.44 -1.56 31.68
C ARG A 64 2.76 -2.64 30.63
N ARG A 65 3.72 -2.39 29.75
CA ARG A 65 4.16 -3.33 28.71
C ARG A 65 4.47 -4.72 29.29
N ASP A 66 5.28 -4.78 30.34
CA ASP A 66 5.67 -6.04 30.99
C ASP A 66 4.47 -6.80 31.58
N TRP A 67 3.47 -6.08 32.07
CA TRP A 67 2.27 -6.67 32.63
C TRP A 67 1.39 -7.27 31.53
N PHE A 68 1.22 -6.56 30.42
CA PHE A 68 0.47 -7.04 29.26
C PHE A 68 1.02 -8.36 28.72
N HIS A 69 2.33 -8.42 28.54
CA HIS A 69 3.05 -9.62 28.13
C HIS A 69 2.78 -10.82 29.05
N ARG A 70 3.00 -10.66 30.35
CA ARG A 70 2.78 -11.74 31.31
C ARG A 70 1.31 -12.15 31.42
N TYR A 71 0.39 -11.19 31.34
CA TYR A 71 -1.04 -11.46 31.40
C TYR A 71 -1.51 -12.25 30.17
N LEU A 72 -1.09 -11.88 28.95
CA LEU A 72 -1.46 -12.59 27.73
C LEU A 72 -0.92 -14.02 27.67
N LEU A 73 0.29 -14.26 28.19
CA LEU A 73 0.86 -15.61 28.27
C LEU A 73 0.01 -16.56 29.10
N ASN A 74 -0.56 -16.08 30.22
CA ASN A 74 -1.41 -16.90 31.07
C ASN A 74 -2.44 -16.08 31.85
N PRO A 75 -3.59 -15.74 31.24
CA PRO A 75 -4.62 -14.92 31.87
C PRO A 75 -5.20 -15.55 33.15
N SER A 76 -5.30 -16.89 33.19
CA SER A 76 -5.92 -17.63 34.30
C SER A 76 -5.16 -17.50 35.63
N VAL A 77 -3.83 -17.31 35.58
CA VAL A 77 -3.00 -17.07 36.78
C VAL A 77 -3.32 -15.72 37.45
N TYR A 78 -3.75 -14.74 36.66
CA TYR A 78 -4.11 -13.41 37.14
C TYR A 78 -5.59 -13.29 37.48
N ARG A 79 -6.45 -13.96 36.72
CA ARG A 79 -7.90 -14.00 36.91
C ARG A 79 -8.41 -15.44 36.76
N PRO A 80 -8.43 -16.22 37.86
CA PRO A 80 -9.01 -17.57 37.86
C PRO A 80 -10.46 -17.55 37.33
N GLY A 81 -10.79 -18.45 36.41
CA GLY A 81 -12.12 -18.51 35.76
C GLY A 81 -12.38 -17.46 34.67
N THR A 82 -11.36 -16.70 34.25
CA THR A 82 -11.51 -15.78 33.11
C THR A 82 -11.93 -16.52 31.84
N ARG A 83 -12.82 -15.88 31.05
CA ARG A 83 -13.21 -16.37 29.72
C ARG A 83 -12.16 -16.07 28.64
N MET A 84 -11.14 -15.27 28.96
CA MET A 84 -10.08 -14.97 28.03
C MET A 84 -9.25 -16.23 27.72
N PRO A 85 -9.12 -16.62 26.44
CA PRO A 85 -8.39 -17.83 26.08
C PRO A 85 -6.90 -17.69 26.37
N SER A 86 -6.25 -18.82 26.67
CA SER A 86 -4.79 -18.90 26.73
C SER A 86 -4.25 -19.24 25.34
N ALA A 87 -3.86 -18.21 24.58
CA ALA A 87 -3.34 -18.37 23.21
C ALA A 87 -1.88 -18.85 23.14
N TRP A 88 -1.17 -18.87 24.28
CA TRP A 88 0.22 -19.33 24.38
C TRP A 88 0.43 -20.38 25.49
N PRO A 89 -0.31 -21.51 25.48
CA PRO A 89 -0.16 -22.54 26.51
C PRO A 89 1.27 -23.06 26.56
N ASN A 90 1.83 -23.20 27.76
CA ASN A 90 3.22 -23.63 27.98
C ASN A 90 4.26 -22.79 27.21
N ASN A 91 3.99 -21.49 27.03
CA ASN A 91 4.83 -20.57 26.27
C ASN A 91 5.04 -21.02 24.80
N LYS A 92 4.00 -21.59 24.19
CA LYS A 92 3.96 -21.98 22.78
C LYS A 92 2.74 -21.38 22.11
N SER A 93 2.92 -20.69 21.00
CA SER A 93 1.81 -20.11 20.24
C SER A 93 0.92 -21.18 19.62
N VAL A 94 -0.40 -20.95 19.65
CA VAL A 94 -1.37 -21.73 18.86
C VAL A 94 -1.41 -21.30 17.39
N VAL A 95 -0.69 -20.23 17.01
CA VAL A 95 -0.58 -19.70 15.64
C VAL A 95 0.89 -19.67 15.23
N PRO A 96 1.52 -20.82 14.94
CA PRO A 96 2.96 -20.90 14.71
C PRO A 96 3.42 -20.26 13.39
N THR A 97 2.51 -19.98 12.46
CA THR A 97 2.82 -19.45 11.13
C THR A 97 3.04 -17.95 11.08
N ILE A 98 2.76 -17.22 12.17
CA ILE A 98 2.89 -15.75 12.25
C ILE A 98 4.03 -15.41 13.20
N LEU A 99 4.94 -14.51 12.78
CA LEU A 99 6.10 -14.10 13.58
C LEU A 99 6.88 -15.31 14.15
N TYR A 100 7.10 -16.30 13.29
CA TYR A 100 7.82 -17.55 13.59
C TYR A 100 7.24 -18.37 14.76
N GLY A 101 6.00 -18.08 15.17
CA GLY A 101 5.37 -18.70 16.34
C GLY A 101 5.96 -18.29 17.68
N ASP A 102 6.84 -17.28 17.70
CA ASP A 102 7.51 -16.81 18.91
C ASP A 102 6.51 -16.02 19.79
N PRO A 103 6.22 -16.47 21.03
CA PRO A 103 5.26 -15.80 21.89
C PRO A 103 5.62 -14.35 22.21
N ALA A 104 6.91 -14.07 22.41
CA ALA A 104 7.37 -12.73 22.80
C ALA A 104 7.20 -11.75 21.63
N GLN A 105 7.56 -12.16 20.41
CA GLN A 105 7.32 -11.38 19.18
C GLN A 105 5.84 -11.17 18.92
N GLN A 106 5.00 -12.21 19.01
CA GLN A 106 3.56 -12.08 18.77
C GLN A 106 2.90 -11.12 19.76
N ILE A 107 3.21 -11.25 21.05
CA ILE A 107 2.62 -10.38 22.07
C ILE A 107 3.17 -8.95 21.96
N GLN A 108 4.47 -8.79 21.66
CA GLN A 108 5.05 -7.48 21.41
C GLN A 108 4.42 -6.81 20.20
N ALA A 109 4.23 -7.54 19.09
CA ALA A 109 3.63 -6.99 17.88
C ALA A 109 2.20 -6.52 18.14
N ILE A 110 1.40 -7.27 18.91
CA ILE A 110 0.06 -6.85 19.35
C ILE A 110 0.16 -5.57 20.20
N TRP A 111 1.13 -5.49 21.12
CA TRP A 111 1.35 -4.29 21.92
C TRP A 111 1.66 -3.07 21.03
N ASP A 112 2.57 -3.21 20.08
CA ASP A 112 2.99 -2.13 19.17
C ASP A 112 1.82 -1.69 18.26
N TYR A 113 1.06 -2.65 17.73
CA TYR A 113 -0.16 -2.37 16.96
C TYR A 113 -1.23 -1.62 17.78
N LEU A 114 -1.46 -2.02 19.04
CA LEU A 114 -2.40 -1.31 19.91
C LEU A 114 -1.87 0.04 20.40
N SER A 115 -0.57 0.32 20.24
CA SER A 115 0.05 1.61 20.60
C SER A 115 -0.36 2.73 19.66
N ASP A 116 -0.77 2.40 18.42
CA ASP A 116 -1.35 3.36 17.47
C ASP A 116 -2.73 3.89 17.91
N GLY A 117 -3.35 3.26 18.92
CA GLY A 117 -4.62 3.72 19.49
C GLY A 117 -5.73 3.80 18.44
N SER A 118 -6.43 4.94 18.37
CA SER A 118 -7.51 5.16 17.39
C SER A 118 -7.01 5.29 15.94
N LYS A 119 -5.70 5.32 15.71
CA LYS A 119 -5.10 5.30 14.36
C LYS A 119 -4.80 3.87 13.87
N ALA A 120 -4.84 2.88 14.75
CA ALA A 120 -4.57 1.49 14.41
C ALA A 120 -5.54 1.00 13.31
N ALA A 121 -5.00 0.31 12.31
CA ALA A 121 -5.80 -0.23 11.21
C ALA A 121 -6.82 -1.26 11.74
N ILE A 122 -8.09 -1.13 11.36
CA ILE A 122 -9.19 -1.92 11.96
C ILE A 122 -9.02 -3.42 11.62
N PRO A 123 -9.02 -4.33 12.61
CA PRO A 123 -8.95 -5.77 12.36
C PRO A 123 -10.12 -6.28 11.51
N SER A 124 -9.90 -7.37 10.77
CA SER A 124 -10.98 -8.04 10.03
C SER A 124 -12.10 -8.50 10.98
N GLY A 125 -13.34 -8.43 10.50
CA GLY A 125 -14.53 -8.92 11.23
C GLY A 125 -15.27 -7.90 12.09
N LEU A 126 -14.71 -6.71 12.34
CA LEU A 126 -15.37 -5.68 13.18
C LEU A 126 -16.38 -4.79 12.45
N ILE A 127 -16.30 -4.69 11.13
CA ILE A 127 -17.21 -3.85 10.33
C ILE A 127 -18.45 -4.68 9.99
N ALA A 128 -19.48 -4.60 10.83
CA ALA A 128 -20.67 -5.47 10.79
C ALA A 128 -21.44 -5.46 9.45
N GLU A 129 -21.45 -4.33 8.73
CA GLU A 129 -22.18 -4.15 7.46
C GLU A 129 -21.24 -3.80 6.31
N ALA A 130 -19.99 -4.27 6.36
CA ALA A 130 -19.05 -4.04 5.28
C ALA A 130 -19.51 -4.71 3.98
N ILE A 131 -19.44 -3.97 2.88
CA ILE A 131 -19.56 -4.52 1.52
C ILE A 131 -18.13 -4.74 1.01
N VAL A 132 -17.48 -5.77 1.56
CA VAL A 132 -16.08 -6.06 1.22
C VAL A 132 -16.01 -6.58 -0.21
N LEU A 133 -15.34 -5.81 -1.07
CA LEU A 133 -15.00 -6.23 -2.42
C LEU A 133 -13.83 -7.20 -2.34
N LYS A 134 -14.03 -8.44 -2.80
CA LYS A 134 -13.02 -9.50 -2.77
C LYS A 134 -12.68 -9.93 -4.19
N PRO A 135 -11.51 -9.57 -4.72
CA PRO A 135 -10.99 -10.17 -5.94
C PRO A 135 -10.63 -11.63 -5.66
N VAL A 136 -11.42 -12.57 -6.20
CA VAL A 136 -11.19 -14.01 -6.00
C VAL A 136 -10.71 -14.65 -7.30
N ASP A 137 -11.51 -14.55 -8.37
CA ASP A 137 -11.19 -15.21 -9.65
C ASP A 137 -10.74 -14.24 -10.74
N ARG A 138 -11.03 -12.94 -10.57
CA ARG A 138 -10.73 -11.89 -11.54
C ARG A 138 -10.50 -10.54 -10.84
N PRO A 139 -9.83 -9.58 -11.51
CA PRO A 139 -9.68 -8.25 -10.99
C PRO A 139 -11.04 -7.58 -10.74
N VAL A 140 -11.13 -6.86 -9.63
CA VAL A 140 -12.28 -6.02 -9.28
C VAL A 140 -11.86 -4.56 -9.38
N ILE A 141 -12.67 -3.76 -10.08
CA ILE A 141 -12.43 -2.33 -10.23
C ILE A 141 -13.41 -1.56 -9.36
N TYR A 142 -12.88 -0.64 -8.56
CA TYR A 142 -13.67 0.27 -7.73
C TYR A 142 -13.35 1.71 -8.09
N ARG A 143 -14.38 2.45 -8.51
CA ARG A 143 -14.28 3.86 -8.92
C ARG A 143 -15.07 4.72 -7.95
N ASN A 144 -14.38 5.31 -7.00
CA ASN A 144 -14.97 6.21 -6.02
C ASN A 144 -13.88 7.05 -5.34
N PHE A 145 -14.25 7.80 -4.30
CA PHE A 145 -13.31 8.55 -3.49
C PHE A 145 -12.45 7.58 -2.67
N ILE A 146 -11.14 7.54 -2.96
CA ILE A 146 -10.17 6.67 -2.30
C ILE A 146 -9.16 7.56 -1.59
N ASP A 147 -8.92 7.30 -0.31
CA ASP A 147 -8.03 8.11 0.51
C ASP A 147 -6.64 8.19 -0.12
N GLY A 148 -6.01 9.37 -0.14
CA GLY A 148 -4.71 9.59 -0.80
C GLY A 148 -4.75 9.84 -2.32
N LEU A 149 -5.93 9.80 -2.95
CA LEU A 149 -6.14 10.13 -4.37
C LEU A 149 -7.02 11.36 -4.55
N SER A 150 -7.05 11.90 -5.76
CA SER A 150 -8.11 12.82 -6.18
C SER A 150 -9.49 12.15 -6.16
N PRO A 151 -10.59 12.92 -6.28
CA PRO A 151 -11.94 12.39 -6.45
C PRO A 151 -12.15 11.49 -7.69
N ARG A 152 -11.14 11.33 -8.56
CA ARG A 152 -11.17 10.48 -9.76
C ARG A 152 -10.35 9.20 -9.61
N GLY A 153 -10.24 8.69 -8.39
CA GLY A 153 -9.54 7.45 -8.10
C GLY A 153 -10.17 6.20 -8.74
N ILE A 154 -9.30 5.29 -9.19
CA ILE A 154 -9.65 3.99 -9.74
C ILE A 154 -8.78 2.94 -9.03
N ALA A 155 -9.37 2.21 -8.11
CA ALA A 155 -8.73 1.08 -7.46
C ALA A 155 -8.91 -0.19 -8.30
N VAL A 156 -7.84 -0.99 -8.39
CA VAL A 156 -7.82 -2.29 -9.06
C VAL A 156 -7.34 -3.32 -8.05
N GLY A 157 -8.23 -4.25 -7.71
CA GLY A 157 -7.93 -5.34 -6.81
C GLY A 157 -7.68 -6.61 -7.59
N TYR A 158 -6.50 -7.21 -7.47
CA TYR A 158 -6.15 -8.47 -8.12
C TYR A 158 -6.34 -9.69 -7.19
N PRO A 159 -6.74 -10.87 -7.72
CA PRO A 159 -6.82 -12.14 -6.99
C PRO A 159 -5.58 -12.51 -6.17
N GLU A 160 -4.41 -12.13 -6.66
CA GLU A 160 -3.09 -12.40 -6.09
C GLU A 160 -2.80 -11.54 -4.83
N LYS A 161 -3.82 -10.86 -4.29
CA LYS A 161 -3.77 -10.04 -3.06
C LYS A 161 -2.75 -8.90 -3.12
N VAL A 162 -2.46 -8.42 -4.32
CA VAL A 162 -1.72 -7.18 -4.57
C VAL A 162 -2.66 -6.23 -5.29
N HIS A 163 -2.67 -4.96 -4.91
CA HIS A 163 -3.69 -4.01 -5.32
C HIS A 163 -3.05 -2.66 -5.62
N LEU A 164 -3.71 -1.85 -6.45
CA LEU A 164 -3.29 -0.49 -6.76
C LEU A 164 -4.46 0.47 -6.81
N ALA A 165 -4.18 1.76 -6.65
CA ALA A 165 -5.10 2.83 -6.97
C ALA A 165 -4.44 3.83 -7.91
N TRP A 166 -5.08 4.05 -9.06
CA TRP A 166 -4.65 4.94 -10.12
C TRP A 166 -5.52 6.19 -10.14
N ASP A 167 -4.90 7.36 -10.27
CA ASP A 167 -5.58 8.65 -10.19
C ASP A 167 -5.80 9.22 -11.58
N ALA A 168 -7.05 9.22 -12.03
CA ALA A 168 -7.42 9.70 -13.36
C ALA A 168 -7.46 11.23 -13.51
N GLU A 169 -7.18 11.98 -12.45
CA GLU A 169 -6.91 13.41 -12.53
C GLU A 169 -5.42 13.66 -12.75
N GLN A 170 -4.55 12.85 -12.15
CA GLN A 170 -3.08 13.01 -12.21
C GLN A 170 -2.39 12.10 -13.22
N MET A 171 -3.11 11.16 -13.84
CA MET A 171 -2.58 10.17 -14.79
C MET A 171 -1.43 9.32 -14.22
N ASN A 172 -1.52 8.96 -12.93
CA ASN A 172 -0.45 8.20 -12.27
C ASN A 172 -0.99 7.23 -11.21
N VAL A 173 -0.22 6.19 -10.93
CA VAL A 173 -0.48 5.30 -9.78
C VAL A 173 -0.12 6.03 -8.48
N ARG A 174 -1.01 5.98 -7.49
CA ARG A 174 -0.90 6.75 -6.25
C ARG A 174 -0.75 5.89 -5.01
N LEU A 175 -1.36 4.71 -5.01
CA LEU A 175 -1.26 3.74 -3.93
C LEU A 175 -1.04 2.34 -4.48
N ILE A 176 -0.30 1.55 -3.72
CA ILE A 176 -0.19 0.09 -3.86
C ILE A 176 -0.29 -0.54 -2.46
N TRP A 177 -0.88 -1.72 -2.35
CA TRP A 177 -1.03 -2.42 -1.07
C TRP A 177 -1.29 -3.91 -1.24
N HIS A 178 -1.20 -4.68 -0.15
CA HIS A 178 -1.45 -6.13 -0.13
C HIS A 178 -2.66 -6.52 0.73
N GLY A 179 -3.15 -7.74 0.54
CA GLY A 179 -4.13 -8.37 1.42
C GLY A 179 -5.57 -8.07 1.01
N ALA A 180 -6.34 -7.42 1.88
CA ALA A 180 -7.73 -7.09 1.61
C ALA A 180 -7.85 -5.88 0.67
N PHE A 181 -8.84 -5.90 -0.23
CA PHE A 181 -9.01 -4.85 -1.22
C PHE A 181 -9.68 -3.59 -0.64
N LEU A 182 -11.00 -3.49 -0.70
CA LEU A 182 -11.76 -2.31 -0.26
C LEU A 182 -13.13 -2.69 0.34
N ASP A 183 -13.62 -1.84 1.23
CA ASP A 183 -15.03 -1.83 1.65
C ASP A 183 -15.79 -0.80 0.83
N ALA A 184 -16.83 -1.22 0.12
CA ALA A 184 -17.66 -0.32 -0.67
C ALA A 184 -18.82 0.31 0.12
N SER A 185 -19.06 -0.13 1.36
CA SER A 185 -20.22 0.25 2.18
C SER A 185 -20.39 1.77 2.28
N MET A 186 -19.30 2.52 2.52
CA MET A 186 -19.29 3.97 2.67
C MET A 186 -20.02 4.69 1.54
N HIS A 187 -19.80 4.29 0.29
CA HIS A 187 -20.38 4.99 -0.87
C HIS A 187 -21.59 4.28 -1.48
N TRP A 188 -21.76 2.98 -1.22
CA TRP A 188 -22.87 2.21 -1.79
C TRP A 188 -24.11 2.21 -0.90
N VAL A 189 -23.94 2.44 0.40
CA VAL A 189 -25.06 2.63 1.34
C VAL A 189 -25.31 4.13 1.48
N GLY A 190 -26.41 4.60 0.90
CA GLY A 190 -26.88 5.98 1.08
C GLY A 190 -25.97 7.08 0.51
N ARG A 191 -24.96 6.74 -0.30
CA ARG A 191 -23.94 7.67 -0.84
C ARG A 191 -23.25 8.49 0.26
N GLY A 192 -22.72 7.81 1.27
CA GLY A 192 -22.02 8.46 2.37
C GLY A 192 -20.84 9.32 1.89
N PRO A 193 -20.55 10.43 2.58
CA PRO A 193 -19.40 11.28 2.26
C PRO A 193 -18.09 10.66 2.78
N GLY A 194 -16.97 11.05 2.17
CA GLY A 194 -15.64 10.70 2.66
C GLY A 194 -14.77 10.05 1.59
N PHE A 195 -13.64 9.52 2.04
CA PHE A 195 -12.68 8.80 1.22
C PHE A 195 -12.45 7.42 1.82
N GLN A 196 -12.67 6.38 1.02
CA GLN A 196 -12.50 5.01 1.47
C GLN A 196 -11.01 4.67 1.53
N LYS A 197 -10.56 4.21 2.70
CA LYS A 197 -9.19 3.70 2.88
C LYS A 197 -9.08 2.26 2.38
N PRO A 198 -7.92 1.85 1.83
CA PRO A 198 -7.59 0.44 1.63
C PRO A 198 -7.88 -0.39 2.88
N LEU A 199 -8.50 -1.57 2.70
CA LEU A 199 -8.70 -2.50 3.81
C LEU A 199 -7.45 -3.28 4.16
N GLY A 200 -6.56 -3.47 3.19
CA GLY A 200 -5.38 -4.30 3.34
C GLY A 200 -4.27 -3.64 4.14
N ASP A 201 -3.07 -4.18 3.95
CA ASP A 201 -1.86 -3.84 4.70
C ASP A 201 -0.75 -3.40 3.74
N HIS A 202 0.36 -2.93 4.31
CA HIS A 202 1.52 -2.45 3.55
C HIS A 202 1.12 -1.39 2.50
N VAL A 203 0.27 -0.44 2.90
CA VAL A 203 -0.23 0.60 2.01
C VAL A 203 0.88 1.62 1.74
N MET A 204 1.40 1.61 0.52
CA MET A 204 2.50 2.48 0.11
C MET A 204 2.00 3.62 -0.78
N PRO A 205 2.16 4.89 -0.37
CA PRO A 205 1.95 6.03 -1.24
C PRO A 205 3.10 6.18 -2.24
N LEU A 206 2.74 6.41 -3.51
CA LEU A 206 3.71 6.65 -4.59
C LEU A 206 3.82 8.15 -4.90
N VAL A 207 4.38 8.52 -6.06
CA VAL A 207 4.54 9.94 -6.45
C VAL A 207 3.25 10.58 -6.97
N SER A 208 2.98 11.83 -6.57
CA SER A 208 1.81 12.61 -7.01
C SER A 208 2.20 13.68 -8.02
N GLY A 209 1.27 14.10 -8.87
CA GLY A 209 1.48 15.12 -9.91
C GLY A 209 1.76 14.51 -11.29
N GLN A 210 2.10 15.37 -12.25
CA GLN A 210 2.26 14.97 -13.65
C GLN A 210 3.20 13.77 -13.83
N PRO A 211 2.84 12.77 -14.65
CA PRO A 211 3.65 11.58 -14.86
C PRO A 211 4.82 11.83 -15.81
N ILE A 212 4.65 12.76 -16.76
CA ILE A 212 5.60 13.09 -17.82
C ILE A 212 5.87 14.60 -17.78
N ALA A 213 7.10 15.04 -17.96
CA ALA A 213 7.46 16.46 -18.07
C ALA A 213 8.63 16.66 -19.04
N HIS A 214 8.72 17.86 -19.62
CA HIS A 214 9.88 18.30 -20.40
C HIS A 214 10.83 19.07 -19.50
N LEU A 215 12.08 18.61 -19.36
CA LEU A 215 13.10 19.23 -18.51
C LEU A 215 14.34 19.51 -19.36
N ALA A 216 14.70 20.78 -19.55
CA ALA A 216 15.91 21.15 -20.29
C ALA A 216 17.18 20.72 -19.54
N SER A 217 17.11 20.67 -18.21
CA SER A 217 18.16 20.18 -17.32
C SER A 217 17.57 19.41 -16.13
N LEU A 218 18.34 18.48 -15.56
CA LEU A 218 17.98 17.80 -14.31
C LEU A 218 17.86 18.77 -13.11
N SER A 219 18.38 20.00 -13.21
CA SER A 219 18.17 21.04 -12.20
C SER A 219 16.76 21.64 -12.22
N ASP A 220 16.03 21.51 -13.33
CA ASP A 220 14.73 22.14 -13.50
C ASP A 220 13.69 21.55 -12.54
N PRO A 221 12.81 22.37 -11.95
CA PRO A 221 11.76 21.86 -11.07
C PRO A 221 10.78 20.97 -11.84
N TRP A 222 10.27 19.92 -11.19
CA TRP A 222 9.12 19.21 -11.75
C TRP A 222 7.91 20.16 -11.81
N PRO A 223 7.10 20.14 -12.88
CA PRO A 223 5.90 20.97 -12.96
C PRO A 223 4.96 20.78 -11.77
N GLN A 224 4.48 21.88 -11.20
CA GLN A 224 3.63 21.86 -10.00
C GLN A 224 2.13 21.92 -10.30
N GLN A 225 1.76 22.40 -11.49
CA GLN A 225 0.36 22.40 -11.94
C GLN A 225 -0.16 20.97 -12.06
N THR A 226 -1.46 20.79 -11.84
CA THR A 226 -2.13 19.49 -11.98
C THR A 226 -2.04 19.00 -13.42
N SER A 227 -2.17 17.68 -13.61
CA SER A 227 -2.16 17.12 -14.96
C SER A 227 -3.31 17.69 -15.81
N ARG A 228 -4.48 17.94 -15.23
CA ARG A 228 -5.59 18.62 -15.93
C ARG A 228 -5.20 20.02 -16.41
N GLU A 229 -4.60 20.85 -15.56
CA GLU A 229 -4.16 22.21 -15.93
C GLU A 229 -3.07 22.16 -17.01
N ALA A 230 -2.24 21.12 -17.01
CA ALA A 230 -1.24 20.86 -18.05
C ALA A 230 -1.82 20.26 -19.35
N GLY A 231 -3.15 20.14 -19.47
CA GLY A 231 -3.80 19.62 -20.67
C GLY A 231 -3.76 18.10 -20.83
N PHE A 232 -3.45 17.34 -19.77
CA PHE A 232 -3.57 15.88 -19.83
C PHE A 232 -5.04 15.48 -19.89
N GLN A 233 -5.32 14.48 -20.72
CA GLN A 233 -6.66 13.94 -20.90
C GLN A 233 -6.67 12.43 -20.66
N PHE A 234 -7.48 11.99 -19.71
CA PHE A 234 -7.76 10.58 -19.51
C PHE A 234 -8.67 10.05 -20.62
N LEU A 235 -8.25 8.99 -21.32
CA LEU A 235 -8.97 8.36 -22.43
C LEU A 235 -9.70 7.07 -22.00
N GLY A 236 -9.85 6.85 -20.69
CA GLY A 236 -10.43 5.63 -20.13
C GLY A 236 -9.42 4.49 -20.01
N TYR A 237 -9.92 3.28 -19.78
CA TYR A 237 -9.12 2.06 -19.77
C TYR A 237 -9.81 0.97 -20.58
N THR A 238 -9.02 0.05 -21.11
CA THR A 238 -9.49 -1.21 -21.72
C THR A 238 -9.17 -2.37 -20.80
N LEU A 239 -9.96 -3.43 -20.83
CA LEU A 239 -9.70 -4.65 -20.06
C LEU A 239 -9.16 -5.74 -20.98
N ASP A 240 -8.15 -6.46 -20.53
CA ASP A 240 -7.72 -7.70 -21.18
C ASP A 240 -8.72 -8.85 -20.90
N ALA A 241 -8.46 -10.03 -21.46
CA ALA A 241 -9.30 -11.22 -21.26
C ALA A 241 -9.40 -11.66 -19.79
N ALA A 242 -8.38 -11.37 -18.97
CA ALA A 242 -8.38 -11.63 -17.54
C ALA A 242 -9.09 -10.53 -16.73
N GLY A 243 -9.49 -9.42 -17.34
CA GLY A 243 -10.13 -8.28 -16.69
C GLY A 243 -9.16 -7.24 -16.12
N ARG A 244 -7.88 -7.28 -16.49
CA ARG A 244 -6.84 -6.35 -16.03
C ARG A 244 -6.88 -5.07 -16.87
N PRO A 245 -6.84 -3.88 -16.25
CA PRO A 245 -6.95 -2.62 -16.99
C PRO A 245 -5.62 -2.15 -17.58
N THR A 246 -5.68 -1.62 -18.80
CA THR A 246 -4.68 -0.72 -19.37
C THR A 246 -5.25 0.69 -19.36
N PHE A 247 -4.69 1.58 -18.54
CA PHE A 247 -5.09 2.98 -18.46
C PHE A 247 -4.50 3.75 -19.63
N ARG A 248 -5.31 4.61 -20.27
CA ARG A 248 -4.89 5.38 -21.44
C ARG A 248 -5.08 6.86 -21.18
N TYR A 249 -4.09 7.66 -21.56
CA TYR A 249 -4.17 9.10 -21.47
C TYR A 249 -3.32 9.76 -22.56
N VAL A 250 -3.57 11.04 -22.82
CA VAL A 250 -2.67 11.89 -23.62
C VAL A 250 -2.20 13.05 -22.78
N GLY A 251 -1.01 13.56 -23.06
CA GLY A 251 -0.46 14.74 -22.40
C GLY A 251 1.02 14.93 -22.69
N ASN A 252 1.47 16.18 -22.64
CA ASN A 252 2.86 16.56 -22.89
C ASN A 252 3.45 15.98 -24.20
N GLY A 253 2.62 15.85 -25.25
CA GLY A 253 3.02 15.37 -26.58
C GLY A 253 3.00 13.85 -26.76
N PHE A 254 2.48 13.09 -25.79
CA PHE A 254 2.45 11.63 -25.85
C PHE A 254 1.05 11.06 -25.68
N SER A 255 0.77 9.99 -26.43
CA SER A 255 -0.26 9.00 -26.09
C SER A 255 0.37 7.94 -25.20
N ALA A 256 -0.22 7.69 -24.04
CA ALA A 256 0.29 6.77 -23.04
C ALA A 256 -0.65 5.58 -22.80
N SER A 257 -0.06 4.40 -22.62
CA SER A 257 -0.74 3.20 -22.13
C SER A 257 -0.01 2.65 -20.91
N ASP A 258 -0.68 2.60 -19.76
CA ASP A 258 -0.12 2.23 -18.46
C ASP A 258 -0.81 0.96 -17.95
N THR A 259 -0.05 -0.13 -17.84
CA THR A 259 -0.55 -1.46 -17.47
C THR A 259 0.17 -1.97 -16.23
N PHE A 260 -0.55 -2.68 -15.38
CA PHE A 260 -0.01 -3.28 -14.16
C PHE A 260 -0.35 -4.76 -14.08
N LEU A 261 0.65 -5.58 -13.78
CA LEU A 261 0.51 -7.04 -13.72
C LEU A 261 1.02 -7.58 -12.39
N PRO A 262 0.23 -8.39 -11.67
CA PRO A 262 0.72 -9.15 -10.53
C PRO A 262 1.82 -10.14 -10.93
N ILE A 263 2.90 -10.20 -10.16
CA ILE A 263 3.95 -11.22 -10.28
C ILE A 263 4.01 -12.02 -8.97
N PRO A 264 3.41 -13.22 -8.93
CA PRO A 264 3.49 -14.09 -7.77
C PRO A 264 4.88 -14.73 -7.67
N HIS A 265 5.36 -14.91 -6.44
CA HIS A 265 6.66 -15.51 -6.16
C HIS A 265 6.49 -16.76 -5.30
N PRO A 266 6.99 -17.94 -5.72
CA PRO A 266 6.89 -19.15 -4.90
C PRO A 266 7.62 -19.05 -3.55
N GLU A 267 8.72 -18.28 -3.53
CA GLU A 267 9.64 -18.17 -2.39
C GLU A 267 9.36 -16.96 -1.49
N ARG A 268 8.37 -16.12 -1.83
CA ARG A 268 8.04 -14.91 -1.05
C ARG A 268 6.57 -14.93 -0.66
N ARG A 269 6.28 -14.35 0.51
CA ARG A 269 4.91 -14.23 1.02
C ARG A 269 4.02 -13.38 0.11
N ASP A 270 4.57 -12.30 -0.44
CA ASP A 270 3.80 -11.28 -1.16
C ASP A 270 4.10 -11.24 -2.65
N THR A 271 3.05 -10.96 -3.40
CA THR A 271 3.05 -10.77 -4.85
C THR A 271 3.61 -9.39 -5.19
N SER A 272 4.53 -9.29 -6.15
CA SER A 272 5.01 -8.00 -6.67
C SER A 272 4.06 -7.45 -7.73
N LEU A 273 4.29 -6.20 -8.15
CA LEU A 273 3.54 -5.57 -9.25
C LEU A 273 4.50 -5.11 -10.34
N GLN A 274 4.34 -5.57 -11.57
CA GLN A 274 5.03 -5.01 -12.73
C GLN A 274 4.22 -3.85 -13.28
N ARG A 275 4.89 -2.73 -13.56
CA ARG A 275 4.33 -1.65 -14.37
C ARG A 275 4.96 -1.69 -15.75
N ARG A 276 4.12 -1.57 -16.79
CA ARG A 276 4.52 -1.36 -18.18
C ARG A 276 3.87 -0.08 -18.69
N LEU A 277 4.69 0.93 -18.94
CA LEU A 277 4.28 2.20 -19.52
C LEU A 277 4.80 2.30 -20.95
N LEU A 278 3.87 2.44 -21.91
CA LEU A 278 4.17 2.69 -23.31
C LEU A 278 3.81 4.13 -23.67
N LEU A 279 4.74 4.84 -24.30
CA LEU A 279 4.56 6.22 -24.77
C LEU A 279 4.79 6.29 -26.27
N THR A 280 3.81 6.81 -27.00
CA THR A 280 3.90 7.07 -28.44
C THR A 280 3.78 8.57 -28.67
N PRO A 281 4.72 9.22 -29.40
CA PRO A 281 4.61 10.63 -29.73
C PRO A 281 3.29 10.90 -30.47
N GLN A 282 2.60 11.98 -30.12
CA GLN A 282 1.44 12.41 -30.89
C GLN A 282 1.94 13.07 -32.18
N THR A 283 1.58 12.53 -33.32
CA THR A 283 1.74 13.25 -34.58
C THR A 283 0.70 14.37 -34.60
N ASN A 284 1.14 15.62 -34.50
CA ASN A 284 0.24 16.72 -34.76
C ASN A 284 -0.21 16.63 -36.23
N ASP A 285 -1.51 16.38 -36.47
CA ASP A 285 -2.15 16.64 -37.75
C ASP A 285 -2.19 18.16 -37.97
N ALA A 286 -1.04 18.73 -38.30
CA ALA A 286 -0.93 20.06 -38.86
C ALA A 286 -0.08 19.92 -40.12
N THR A 287 -0.70 20.19 -41.25
CA THR A 287 -0.15 20.29 -42.59
C THR A 287 1.00 21.30 -42.66
N THR A 288 2.17 20.97 -42.13
CA THR A 288 3.46 21.58 -42.49
C THR A 288 4.57 20.61 -42.14
N ALA A 289 5.32 20.25 -43.17
CA ALA A 289 6.50 19.42 -43.12
C ALA A 289 7.62 20.06 -42.29
N ASP A 290 7.61 19.87 -40.97
CA ASP A 290 8.77 20.16 -40.13
C ASP A 290 9.04 19.02 -39.15
N ALA A 291 9.75 18.00 -39.64
CA ALA A 291 10.25 16.89 -38.84
C ALA A 291 11.23 17.34 -37.73
N SER A 292 11.69 18.60 -37.77
CA SER A 292 12.53 19.24 -36.75
C SER A 292 11.73 19.59 -35.48
N ALA A 293 10.48 20.04 -35.61
CA ALA A 293 9.61 20.37 -34.49
C ALA A 293 9.12 19.11 -33.73
N ASN A 294 8.92 18.00 -34.45
CA ASN A 294 8.60 16.71 -33.82
C ASN A 294 9.79 16.08 -33.06
N ARG A 295 11.06 16.36 -33.45
CA ARG A 295 12.23 15.94 -32.66
C ARG A 295 12.35 16.71 -31.35
N SER A 296 12.07 18.02 -31.38
CA SER A 296 12.08 18.87 -30.19
C SER A 296 11.01 18.51 -29.14
N GLN A 297 10.02 17.67 -29.49
CA GLN A 297 8.96 17.22 -28.59
C GLN A 297 9.29 15.89 -27.90
N THR A 298 10.32 15.17 -28.34
CA THR A 298 10.84 13.98 -27.66
C THR A 298 12.15 14.27 -26.92
N ASP A 299 12.92 15.23 -27.43
CA ASP A 299 14.14 15.69 -26.79
C ASP A 299 13.79 16.31 -25.44
N ALA A 300 14.38 15.78 -24.36
CA ALA A 300 14.21 16.25 -22.99
C ALA A 300 12.87 15.90 -22.28
N ALA A 301 12.10 14.93 -22.79
CA ALA A 301 10.96 14.36 -22.05
C ALA A 301 11.42 13.33 -20.99
N TRP A 302 10.84 13.41 -19.80
CA TRP A 302 11.13 12.54 -18.66
C TRP A 302 9.85 12.00 -18.05
N VAL A 303 9.89 10.75 -17.58
CA VAL A 303 8.87 10.15 -16.73
C VAL A 303 9.36 10.17 -15.30
N ARG A 304 8.55 10.66 -14.36
CA ARG A 304 8.87 10.57 -12.93
C ARG A 304 8.29 9.29 -12.34
N ILE A 305 9.16 8.37 -11.97
CA ILE A 305 8.78 7.05 -11.47
C ILE A 305 8.38 7.11 -10.01
N VAL A 306 9.21 7.73 -9.17
CA VAL A 306 9.00 7.80 -7.72
C VAL A 306 9.70 9.03 -7.14
N SER A 307 9.25 9.47 -5.96
CA SER A 307 9.92 10.45 -5.11
C SER A 307 9.91 9.95 -3.68
N GLY A 308 10.99 10.17 -2.94
CA GLY A 308 11.15 9.71 -1.56
C GLY A 308 12.15 10.56 -0.76
N LYS A 309 12.24 10.30 0.53
CA LYS A 309 13.23 10.92 1.43
C LYS A 309 14.62 10.32 1.24
N SER A 310 14.69 9.05 0.85
CA SER A 310 15.92 8.38 0.43
C SER A 310 15.67 7.52 -0.81
N ILE A 311 16.63 7.54 -1.74
CA ILE A 311 16.70 6.60 -2.85
C ILE A 311 18.15 6.16 -3.00
N ARG A 312 18.39 4.85 -2.99
CA ARG A 312 19.72 4.26 -3.13
C ARG A 312 19.71 3.08 -4.09
N GLU A 313 20.84 2.86 -4.75
CA GLU A 313 21.07 1.67 -5.55
C GLU A 313 21.43 0.49 -4.63
N ALA A 314 20.95 -0.71 -4.97
CA ALA A 314 21.20 -1.95 -4.26
C ALA A 314 21.34 -3.10 -5.27
N GLY A 315 22.53 -3.26 -5.85
CA GLY A 315 22.74 -4.20 -6.94
C GLY A 315 21.99 -3.74 -8.19
N THR A 316 21.04 -4.54 -8.68
CA THR A 316 20.19 -4.20 -9.85
C THR A 316 18.88 -3.49 -9.46
N GLU A 317 18.66 -3.24 -8.18
CA GLU A 317 17.44 -2.62 -7.67
C GLU A 317 17.69 -1.18 -7.19
N TRP A 318 16.63 -0.38 -7.19
CA TRP A 318 16.56 0.88 -6.49
C TRP A 318 15.68 0.74 -5.26
N VAL A 319 16.18 1.16 -4.10
CA VAL A 319 15.45 1.14 -2.82
C VAL A 319 15.02 2.55 -2.46
N VAL A 320 13.72 2.75 -2.24
CA VAL A 320 13.08 4.01 -1.88
C VAL A 320 12.57 3.91 -0.44
N ASP A 321 13.00 4.84 0.41
CA ASP A 321 12.58 4.95 1.82
C ASP A 321 12.70 3.63 2.61
N ASP A 322 13.66 2.78 2.23
CA ASP A 322 13.88 1.42 2.75
C ASP A 322 12.63 0.50 2.73
N ALA A 323 11.62 0.86 1.95
CA ALA A 323 10.33 0.17 1.88
C ALA A 323 10.03 -0.36 0.47
N ILE A 324 10.23 0.45 -0.57
CA ILE A 324 9.89 0.06 -1.95
C ILE A 324 11.17 -0.26 -2.72
N ARG A 325 11.15 -1.37 -3.45
CA ARG A 325 12.20 -1.82 -4.36
C ARG A 325 11.70 -1.77 -5.79
N LEU A 326 12.50 -1.17 -6.67
CA LEU A 326 12.21 -1.05 -8.10
C LEU A 326 13.31 -1.76 -8.90
N GLN A 327 12.91 -2.68 -9.76
CA GLN A 327 13.83 -3.36 -10.67
C GLN A 327 13.42 -3.10 -12.11
N PHE A 328 14.27 -2.37 -12.85
CA PHE A 328 13.96 -1.97 -14.23
C PHE A 328 14.38 -3.04 -15.22
N THR A 329 13.45 -3.43 -16.10
CA THR A 329 13.71 -4.25 -17.28
C THR A 329 14.02 -3.37 -18.50
N THR A 330 13.29 -2.27 -18.65
CA THR A 330 13.54 -1.25 -19.70
C THR A 330 13.38 0.16 -19.14
N GLY A 331 14.01 1.14 -19.80
CA GLY A 331 13.99 2.53 -19.36
C GLY A 331 14.95 2.77 -18.20
N ALA A 332 16.21 3.04 -18.51
CA ALA A 332 17.26 3.23 -17.50
C ALA A 332 16.96 4.46 -16.62
N PRO A 333 16.82 4.29 -15.29
CA PRO A 333 16.51 5.39 -14.40
C PRO A 333 17.74 6.26 -14.11
N VAL A 334 17.47 7.53 -13.82
CA VAL A 334 18.43 8.54 -13.38
C VAL A 334 17.99 9.07 -12.02
N LEU A 335 18.89 8.98 -11.04
CA LEU A 335 18.67 9.56 -9.71
C LEU A 335 18.84 11.08 -9.77
N ARG A 336 17.78 11.81 -9.43
CA ARG A 336 17.80 13.26 -9.23
C ARG A 336 17.76 13.59 -7.75
N ARG A 337 18.74 14.38 -7.29
CA ARG A 337 18.79 14.91 -5.92
C ARG A 337 18.16 16.30 -5.86
N ARG A 338 17.28 16.54 -4.90
CA ARG A 338 16.70 17.85 -4.55
C ARG A 338 17.06 18.18 -3.11
N GLU A 339 16.83 19.42 -2.70
CA GLU A 339 17.18 19.92 -1.37
C GLU A 339 16.64 19.04 -0.22
N ASN A 340 15.41 18.52 -0.35
CA ASN A 340 14.74 17.73 0.70
C ASN A 340 14.12 16.40 0.20
N ALA A 341 14.47 15.97 -1.01
CA ALA A 341 13.91 14.75 -1.60
C ALA A 341 14.82 14.17 -2.68
N PHE A 342 14.62 12.90 -2.97
CA PHE A 342 15.19 12.21 -4.11
C PHE A 342 14.07 11.82 -5.07
N GLU A 343 14.39 11.80 -6.36
CA GLU A 343 13.47 11.36 -7.41
C GLU A 343 14.19 10.40 -8.34
N LEU A 344 13.45 9.41 -8.83
CA LEU A 344 13.91 8.52 -9.89
C LEU A 344 13.18 8.89 -11.18
N LEU A 345 13.93 9.38 -12.16
CA LEU A 345 13.40 9.82 -13.46
C LEU A 345 13.86 8.85 -14.55
N VAL A 346 13.04 8.63 -15.57
CA VAL A 346 13.45 7.85 -16.75
C VAL A 346 13.34 8.77 -17.98
N PRO A 347 14.41 8.95 -18.77
CA PRO A 347 14.32 9.69 -20.02
C PRO A 347 13.46 8.92 -21.02
N VAL A 348 12.60 9.64 -21.75
CA VAL A 348 11.76 9.03 -22.78
C VAL A 348 12.61 8.79 -24.03
N THR A 349 12.98 7.54 -24.29
CA THR A 349 13.74 7.14 -25.50
C THR A 349 12.84 6.38 -26.46
N ILE A 350 12.56 6.98 -27.61
CA ILE A 350 11.69 6.38 -28.65
C ILE A 350 12.52 5.43 -29.53
N VAL A 351 12.11 4.16 -29.58
CA VAL A 351 12.66 3.13 -30.48
C VAL A 351 11.50 2.57 -31.29
N ASN A 352 11.63 2.57 -32.63
CA ASN A 352 10.57 2.11 -33.54
C ASN A 352 9.19 2.77 -33.28
N GLY A 353 9.19 4.06 -32.92
CA GLY A 353 7.96 4.84 -32.71
C GLY A 353 7.34 4.72 -31.31
N VAL A 354 7.95 3.97 -30.38
CA VAL A 354 7.45 3.84 -29.01
C VAL A 354 8.60 3.94 -27.99
N ALA A 355 8.34 4.58 -26.85
CA ALA A 355 9.16 4.41 -25.65
C ALA A 355 8.48 3.40 -24.72
N GLU A 356 9.25 2.47 -24.20
CA GLU A 356 8.77 1.43 -23.29
C GLU A 356 9.56 1.46 -21.99
N ILE A 357 8.84 1.60 -20.87
CA ILE A 357 9.40 1.57 -19.52
C ILE A 357 8.71 0.44 -18.75
N VAL A 358 9.49 -0.56 -18.35
CA VAL A 358 9.02 -1.73 -17.62
C VAL A 358 9.85 -1.91 -16.37
N TYR A 359 9.18 -2.01 -15.23
CA TYR A 359 9.84 -2.30 -13.96
C TYR A 359 8.91 -3.03 -13.00
N ASP A 360 9.52 -3.83 -12.13
CA ASP A 360 8.85 -4.54 -11.06
C ASP A 360 8.92 -3.71 -9.77
N ILE A 361 7.84 -3.72 -9.01
CA ILE A 361 7.67 -3.03 -7.73
C ILE A 361 7.47 -4.10 -6.66
N THR A 362 8.34 -4.09 -5.65
CA THR A 362 8.23 -4.95 -4.47
C THR A 362 8.28 -4.08 -3.22
N TRP A 363 7.48 -4.38 -2.21
CA TRP A 363 7.44 -3.66 -0.94
C TRP A 363 6.97 -4.59 0.18
#